data_AF-U2MA60-F1
#
_entry.id   AF-U2MA60-F1
#
_cell.length_a   1.000
_cell.length_b   1.000
_cell.length_c   1.000
_cell.angle_alpha   90.00
_cell.angle_beta   90.00
_cell.angle_gamma   90.00
#
_symmetry.space_group_name_H-M   'P 1'
#
loop_
_entity.id
_entity.type
_entity.pdbx_description
1 polymer ?
#
loop_
_entity_poly.entity_id
_entity_poly.type
_entity_poly.pdbx_seq_one_letter_code
_entity_poly.pdbx_strand_id
1 'polypeptide(L)' 'MLKLHHPWKDASGNCRCESCGKVVPEQQLHWEKRLGYCDTCFAEIRKYTPKKS' A
#
# COMPACT_ATOMS: atom_id res chain seq x y z
N MET A 1 -11.36 -23.41 -7.62
CA MET A 1 -11.55 -21.94 -7.47
C MET A 1 -10.25 -21.36 -6.93
N LEU A 2 -9.36 -20.88 -7.81
CA LEU A 2 -8.16 -20.17 -7.36
C LEU A 2 -8.60 -18.86 -6.72
N LYS A 3 -8.64 -18.82 -5.38
CA LYS A 3 -8.67 -17.56 -4.66
C LYS A 3 -7.42 -16.82 -5.11
N LEU A 4 -7.58 -15.72 -5.85
CA LEU A 4 -6.53 -14.71 -6.00
C LEU A 4 -6.19 -14.27 -4.57
N HIS A 5 -5.21 -14.95 -3.97
CA HIS A 5 -4.52 -14.46 -2.79
C HIS A 5 -3.81 -13.22 -3.29
N HIS A 6 -4.46 -12.07 -3.13
CA HIS A 6 -3.81 -10.79 -3.23
C HIS A 6 -2.69 -10.84 -2.17
N PRO A 7 -1.41 -10.96 -2.56
CA PRO A 7 -0.32 -11.28 -1.62
C PRO A 7 -0.11 -10.23 -0.53
N TRP A 8 -0.80 -9.10 -0.66
CA TRP A 8 -0.75 -7.94 0.20
C TRP A 8 -1.92 -7.83 1.19
N LYS A 9 -2.99 -8.63 1.03
CA LYS A 9 -4.16 -8.63 1.92
C LYS A 9 -4.11 -9.85 2.83
N ASP A 10 -4.00 -9.60 4.12
CA ASP A 10 -3.99 -10.64 5.13
C ASP A 10 -5.41 -11.24 5.31
N ALA A 11 -5.51 -12.41 5.95
CA ALA A 11 -6.78 -13.11 6.14
C ALA A 11 -7.82 -12.28 6.93
N SER A 12 -7.34 -11.30 7.70
CA SER A 12 -8.15 -10.34 8.45
C SER A 12 -8.61 -9.12 7.63
N GLY A 13 -8.29 -9.07 6.32
CA GLY A 13 -8.61 -7.93 5.44
C GLY A 13 -7.69 -6.73 5.60
N ASN A 14 -6.62 -6.86 6.40
CA ASN A 14 -5.63 -5.80 6.58
C ASN A 14 -4.57 -5.85 5.49
N CYS A 15 -4.02 -4.68 5.14
CA CYS A 15 -2.98 -4.56 4.14
C CYS A 15 -1.68 -4.08 4.78
N ARG A 16 -0.55 -4.59 4.30
CA ARG A 16 0.77 -4.23 4.83
C ARG A 16 1.45 -3.20 3.94
N CYS A 17 1.91 -2.11 4.54
CA CYS A 17 2.76 -1.15 3.86
C CYS A 17 4.10 -1.80 3.47
N GLU A 18 4.48 -1.70 2.20
CA GLU A 18 5.75 -2.22 1.68
C GLU A 18 6.96 -1.50 2.30
N SER A 19 6.86 -0.17 2.45
CA SER A 19 7.98 0.66 2.92
C SER A 19 8.31 0.49 4.41
N CYS A 20 7.32 0.52 5.30
CA CYS A 20 7.55 0.45 6.75
C CYS A 20 7.05 -0.86 7.40
N GLY A 21 6.38 -1.75 6.65
CA GLY A 21 5.80 -2.98 7.17
C GLY A 21 4.58 -2.79 8.06
N LYS A 22 4.09 -1.55 8.24
CA LYS A 22 2.92 -1.26 9.07
C LYS A 22 1.66 -1.88 8.46
N VAL A 23 0.90 -2.58 9.29
CA VAL A 23 -0.42 -3.09 8.92
C VAL A 23 -1.43 -1.94 9.06
N VAL A 24 -2.12 -1.63 7.97
CA VAL A 24 -3.17 -0.61 7.91
C VAL A 24 -4.41 -1.20 7.22
N PRO A 25 -5.61 -0.69 7.51
CA PRO A 25 -6.80 -1.10 6.78
C PRO A 25 -6.67 -0.72 5.31
N GLU A 26 -7.31 -1.50 4.42
CA GLU A 26 -7.30 -1.27 2.97
C GLU A 26 -7.70 0.17 2.59
N GLN A 27 -8.64 0.77 3.33
CA GLN A 27 -9.11 2.14 3.12
C GLN A 27 -8.03 3.21 3.38
N GLN A 28 -7.00 2.90 4.18
CA GLN A 28 -5.89 3.79 4.51
C GLN A 28 -4.58 3.39 3.80
N LEU A 29 -4.63 2.36 2.95
CA LEU A 29 -3.49 1.95 2.15
C LEU A 29 -3.61 2.59 0.77
N HIS A 30 -2.62 3.41 0.42
CA HIS A 30 -2.50 3.99 -0.90
C HIS A 30 -1.79 3.01 -1.83
N TRP A 31 -2.40 2.78 -2.98
CA TRP A 31 -1.89 1.85 -3.99
C TRP A 31 -1.16 2.62 -5.07
N GLU A 32 0.12 2.33 -5.24
CA GLU A 32 0.90 2.84 -6.36
C GLU A 32 1.45 1.69 -7.19
N LYS A 33 0.93 1.57 -8.42
CA LYS A 33 1.19 0.48 -9.37
C LYS A 33 0.78 -0.89 -8.81
N ARG A 34 1.67 -1.54 -8.04
CA ARG A 34 1.47 -2.87 -7.43
C ARG A 34 1.93 -2.93 -5.98
N LEU A 35 2.37 -1.80 -5.42
CA LEU A 35 2.88 -1.70 -4.06
C LEU A 35 1.89 -0.89 -3.22
N GLY A 36 1.68 -1.36 -1.99
CA GLY A 36 0.80 -0.72 -1.02
C GLY A 36 1.62 0.10 -0.02
N TYR A 37 1.24 1.35 0.19
CA TYR A 37 1.91 2.24 1.14
C TYR A 37 0.90 2.79 2.15
N CYS A 38 1.30 2.90 3.41
CA CYS A 38 0.50 3.65 4.38
C CYS A 38 0.52 5.14 4.02
N ASP A 39 -0.48 5.88 4.51
CA ASP A 39 -0.62 7.32 4.28
C ASP A 39 0.69 8.11 4.46
N THR A 40 1.43 7.82 5.53
CA THR A 40 2.71 8.46 5.83
C THR A 40 3.76 8.18 4.74
N CYS A 41 4.03 6.91 4.43
CA CYS A 41 5.03 6.54 3.43
C CYS A 41 4.62 7.04 2.03
N PHE A 42 3.32 6.98 1.71
CA PHE A 42 2.81 7.49 0.45
C PHE A 42 2.98 9.00 0.33
N ALA A 43 2.68 9.76 1.39
CA ALA A 43 2.91 11.19 1.42
C ALA A 43 4.40 11.54 1.24
N GLU A 44 5.31 10.78 1.83
CA GLU A 44 6.75 10.95 1.61
C GLU A 44 7.14 10.67 0.17
N ILE A 45 6.75 9.53 -0.40
CA ILE A 45 7.01 9.18 -1.80
C ILE A 45 6.51 10.29 -2.72
N ARG A 46 5.32 10.84 -2.48
CA ARG A 46 4.75 11.94 -3.25
C ARG A 46 5.49 13.27 -3.10
N LYS A 47 6.14 13.53 -1.98
CA LYS A 47 7.03 14.70 -1.82
C LYS A 47 8.28 14.56 -2.69
N TYR A 48 8.83 13.35 -2.79
CA TYR A 48 10.05 13.07 -3.55
C TYR A 48 9.81 12.74 -5.02
N THR A 49 8.57 12.45 -5.42
CA THR A 49 8.21 12.23 -6.81
C THR A 49 7.80 13.58 -7.42
N PRO A 50 8.70 14.31 -8.10
CA PRO A 50 8.30 15.52 -8.78
C PRO A 50 7.24 15.14 -9.81
N LYS A 51 6.07 15.80 -9.75
CA LYS A 51 5.14 15.79 -10.88
C LYS A 51 5.95 16.25 -12.09
N LYS A 52 6.27 15.34 -13.01
CA LYS A 52 6.75 15.72 -14.34
C LYS A 52 5.66 16.60 -14.93
N SER A 53 5.95 17.90 -14.99
CA SER A 53 5.15 18.89 -15.68
C SER A 53 5.19 18.68 -17.20
#